data_AF-A0A926BN83-F1
#
_entry.id   AF-A0A926BN83-F1
#
_cell.length_a   1.000
_cell.length_b   1.000
_cell.length_c   1.000
_cell.angle_alpha   90.00
_cell.angle_beta   90.00
_cell.angle_gamma   90.00
#
_symmetry.space_group_name_H-M   'P 1'
#
loop_
_entity.id
_entity.type
_entity.pdbx_description
1 polymer ?
#
loop_
_entity_poly.entity_id
_entity_poly.type
_entity_poly.pdbx_seq_one_letter_code
_entity_poly.pdbx_strand_id
1 'polypeptide(L)'
;AGADGHLSVVYTQSGGETAELTLLDFLDGGAGSGEKITPPRKIATGDTTQEQWSSDGKTLFYLSTTGAINAAPATGEPKSVPYRARLSYSRSAMQATVFQEAWETLRDEFYDPKFHGANWNTLREKYAPMAAAASDPQDFYQVIDLLMGHLNSSHIGITPAQPFYSAVNGATLPTGALGVVWDETYSGDGLKIGRVIKDTPASQAISKLNAGEIVTAINGVRITGDTDPDVLLADTVGERVYLDVTGTDAKTREVIIEPVSYGAVRTLLYEEWVDNNRRRVAEMSVGKLAYLHIQGMNKLSQDRFEQGLYAEAHGKNALLIDVRDNGGGSTADYLLTMLSIPRHAYTIGRDGEPGYPQDRLPLYSWYKPAGLLINQNSYSNAEIFAHAFRAINRGDVFGVPTFGAVISTGARRLLDGSTIRTPGRGWYTVKSGVNEEHTGAEPTMPIALSPADELAGTDPQLSEAVKTMLKASKPAVLPAAKPARYAEY
;
A
#
# COMPACT_ATOMS: atom_id res chain seq x y z
N ALA A 1 8.64 5.92 -35.41
CA ALA A 1 8.91 6.51 -36.73
C ALA A 1 8.17 5.69 -37.77
N GLY A 2 7.25 6.30 -38.51
CA GLY A 2 6.52 5.66 -39.60
C GLY A 2 7.44 5.43 -40.82
N ALA A 3 6.99 4.58 -41.75
CA ALA A 3 7.71 4.29 -42.98
C ALA A 3 7.84 5.51 -43.93
N ASP A 4 7.12 6.59 -43.64
CA ASP A 4 7.09 7.88 -44.34
C ASP A 4 8.00 8.95 -43.72
N GLY A 5 8.80 8.61 -42.70
CA GLY A 5 9.67 9.57 -42.00
C GLY A 5 8.96 10.38 -40.92
N HIS A 6 7.66 10.16 -40.70
CA HIS A 6 6.91 10.83 -39.64
C HIS A 6 7.33 10.32 -38.26
N LEU A 7 7.74 11.23 -37.37
CA LEU A 7 8.06 10.90 -35.99
C LEU A 7 6.90 11.33 -35.11
N SER A 8 6.32 10.36 -34.39
CA SER A 8 5.29 10.61 -33.39
C SER A 8 5.77 10.08 -32.04
N VAL A 9 5.62 10.89 -31.00
CA VAL A 9 5.93 10.51 -29.62
C VAL A 9 4.64 10.40 -28.84
N VAL A 10 4.46 9.27 -28.19
CA VAL A 10 3.37 9.03 -27.24
C VAL A 10 3.96 9.12 -25.85
N TYR A 11 3.37 9.94 -24.99
CA TYR A 11 3.78 10.06 -23.61
C TYR A 11 2.58 10.19 -22.69
N THR A 12 2.76 9.75 -21.45
CA THR A 12 1.77 9.90 -20.40
C THR A 12 2.08 11.15 -19.59
N GLN A 13 1.16 12.09 -19.54
CA GLN A 13 1.27 13.27 -18.69
C GLN A 13 0.61 12.99 -17.34
N SER A 14 1.39 13.01 -16.26
CA SER A 14 0.92 12.70 -14.89
C SER A 14 0.72 13.96 -14.05
N GLY A 15 0.19 15.04 -14.64
CA GLY A 15 0.11 16.38 -14.03
C GLY A 15 -1.09 16.66 -13.10
N GLY A 16 -1.88 15.65 -12.72
CA GLY A 16 -3.10 15.78 -11.90
C GLY A 16 -3.60 14.41 -11.38
N GLU A 17 -4.85 14.34 -10.89
CA GLU A 17 -5.45 13.10 -10.33
C GLU A 17 -5.62 11.96 -11.36
N THR A 18 -5.52 12.25 -12.67
CA THR A 18 -5.63 11.24 -13.73
C THR A 18 -4.51 11.39 -14.75
N ALA A 19 -3.93 10.26 -15.15
CA ALA A 19 -2.97 10.20 -16.24
C ALA A 19 -3.63 10.50 -17.59
N GLU A 20 -2.91 11.12 -18.52
CA GLU A 20 -3.40 11.39 -19.87
C GLU A 20 -2.42 10.88 -20.93
N LEU A 21 -2.91 10.07 -21.88
CA LEU A 21 -2.13 9.64 -23.04
C LEU A 21 -2.17 10.75 -24.09
N THR A 22 -1.00 11.30 -24.44
CA THR A 22 -0.88 12.41 -25.38
C THR A 22 0.03 12.04 -26.55
N LEU A 23 -0.36 12.47 -27.75
CA LEU A 23 0.39 12.31 -28.99
C LEU A 23 1.01 13.66 -29.39
N LEU A 24 2.30 13.63 -29.70
CA LEU A 24 3.04 14.73 -30.34
C LEU A 24 3.54 14.27 -31.71
N ASP A 25 3.19 15.01 -32.76
CA ASP A 25 3.66 14.74 -34.11
C ASP A 25 4.74 15.75 -34.51
N PHE A 26 5.86 15.23 -34.99
CA PHE A 26 6.96 16.00 -35.57
C PHE A 26 6.78 15.99 -37.08
N LEU A 27 6.41 17.15 -37.64
CA LEU A 27 6.29 17.33 -39.08
C LEU A 27 7.67 17.69 -39.64
N ASP A 28 8.08 16.97 -40.68
CA ASP A 28 9.34 17.20 -41.37
C ASP A 28 9.32 18.61 -41.98
N GLY A 29 10.06 19.52 -41.36
CA GLY A 29 10.23 20.88 -41.82
C GLY A 29 11.20 20.84 -43.00
N GLY A 30 10.69 20.98 -44.22
CA GLY A 30 11.53 21.03 -45.42
C GLY A 30 12.74 21.95 -45.22
N ALA A 31 13.87 21.57 -45.82
CA ALA A 31 15.20 22.18 -45.62
C ALA A 31 15.13 23.71 -45.51
N GLY A 32 15.31 24.23 -44.29
CA GLY A 32 15.27 25.66 -43.97
C GLY A 32 14.13 26.11 -43.06
N SER A 33 13.18 25.25 -42.72
CA SER A 33 12.17 25.50 -41.69
C SER A 33 12.41 24.55 -40.51
N GLY A 34 12.57 25.08 -39.29
CA GLY A 34 12.75 24.26 -38.09
C GLY A 34 11.61 23.25 -37.92
N GLU A 35 11.91 22.12 -37.26
CA GLU A 35 10.93 21.07 -36.94
C GLU A 35 9.65 21.70 -36.38
N LYS A 36 8.51 21.44 -37.04
CA LYS A 36 7.21 21.89 -36.56
C LYS A 36 6.61 20.79 -35.70
N ILE A 37 6.57 21.04 -34.40
CA ILE A 37 5.87 20.19 -33.43
C ILE A 37 4.39 20.60 -33.44
N THR A 38 3.49 19.64 -33.64
CA THR A 38 2.05 19.89 -33.49
C THR A 38 1.69 20.13 -32.02
N PRO A 39 0.62 20.91 -31.73
CA PRO A 39 0.10 20.99 -30.37
C PRO A 39 -0.19 19.58 -29.82
N PRO A 40 0.17 19.29 -28.56
CA PRO A 40 -0.07 17.98 -27.96
C PRO A 40 -1.55 17.62 -28.07
N ARG A 41 -1.84 16.43 -28.63
CA ARG A 41 -3.20 15.94 -28.82
C ARG A 41 -3.51 14.83 -27.83
N LYS A 42 -4.54 15.06 -27.02
CA LYS A 42 -5.04 14.05 -26.08
C LYS A 42 -5.67 12.87 -26.83
N ILE A 43 -5.25 11.65 -26.47
CA ILE A 43 -5.69 10.39 -27.06
C ILE A 43 -6.58 9.60 -26.11
N ALA A 44 -6.28 9.64 -24.82
CA ALA A 44 -7.08 8.96 -23.80
C ALA A 44 -7.01 9.72 -22.47
N THR A 45 -8.05 9.54 -21.66
CA THR A 45 -8.05 9.94 -20.25
C THR A 45 -7.91 8.68 -19.40
N GLY A 46 -7.06 8.72 -18.38
CA GLY A 46 -6.68 7.57 -17.59
C GLY A 46 -5.50 6.79 -18.18
N ASP A 47 -5.03 5.81 -17.43
CA ASP A 47 -3.94 4.93 -17.86
C ASP A 47 -4.37 4.07 -19.07
N THR A 48 -3.46 3.93 -20.02
CA THR A 48 -3.58 2.98 -21.13
C THR A 48 -2.54 1.88 -20.99
N THR A 49 -2.74 0.77 -21.70
CA THR A 49 -1.74 -0.31 -21.75
C THR A 49 -1.64 -0.90 -23.15
N GLN A 50 -0.52 -1.59 -23.42
CA GLN A 50 -0.24 -2.30 -24.67
C GLN A 50 -0.33 -1.40 -25.91
N GLU A 51 0.25 -0.19 -25.80
CA GLU A 51 0.33 0.77 -26.88
C GLU A 51 1.17 0.21 -28.03
N GLN A 52 0.53 0.04 -29.20
CA GLN A 52 1.18 -0.50 -30.39
C GLN A 52 0.78 0.29 -31.62
N TRP A 53 1.77 0.85 -32.30
CA TRP A 53 1.55 1.43 -33.62
C TRP A 53 1.27 0.33 -34.65
N SER A 54 0.34 0.60 -35.55
CA SER A 54 0.16 -0.16 -36.77
C SER A 54 1.47 -0.19 -37.56
N SER A 55 1.66 -1.24 -38.38
CA SER A 55 2.88 -1.41 -39.18
C SER A 55 3.14 -0.26 -40.15
N ASP A 56 2.10 0.48 -40.55
CA ASP A 56 2.21 1.68 -41.37
C ASP A 56 2.44 2.98 -40.58
N GLY A 57 2.46 2.92 -39.24
CA GLY A 57 2.66 4.05 -38.34
C GLY A 57 1.48 5.02 -38.24
N LYS A 58 0.32 4.71 -38.83
CA LYS A 58 -0.81 5.65 -38.93
C LYS A 58 -1.81 5.56 -37.79
N THR A 59 -1.84 4.45 -37.07
CA THR A 59 -2.83 4.19 -36.02
C THR A 59 -2.15 3.62 -34.78
N LEU A 60 -2.39 4.24 -33.64
CA LEU A 60 -2.02 3.69 -32.35
C LEU A 60 -3.16 2.84 -31.81
N PHE A 61 -2.91 1.55 -31.61
CA PHE A 61 -3.81 0.67 -30.85
C PHE A 61 -3.41 0.68 -29.38
N TYR A 62 -4.40 0.68 -28.50
CA TYR A 62 -4.17 0.62 -27.05
C TYR A 62 -5.38 -0.01 -26.34
N LEU A 63 -5.17 -0.51 -25.13
CA LEU A 63 -6.23 -0.92 -24.21
C LEU A 63 -6.54 0.23 -23.25
N SER A 64 -7.83 0.52 -23.06
CA SER A 64 -8.28 1.41 -21.97
C SER A 64 -8.08 0.73 -20.61
N THR A 65 -8.25 1.50 -19.53
CA THR A 65 -8.32 0.97 -18.14
C THR A 65 -9.35 -0.15 -17.96
N THR A 66 -10.42 -0.16 -18.77
CA THR A 66 -11.47 -1.19 -18.78
C THR A 66 -11.13 -2.41 -19.65
N GLY A 67 -9.96 -2.41 -20.30
CA GLY A 67 -9.54 -3.47 -21.24
C GLY A 67 -10.18 -3.39 -22.62
N ALA A 68 -10.89 -2.29 -22.95
CA ALA A 68 -11.44 -2.12 -24.28
C ALA A 68 -10.34 -1.77 -25.28
N ILE A 69 -10.35 -2.41 -26.44
CA ILE A 69 -9.44 -2.12 -27.53
C ILE A 69 -9.88 -0.80 -28.18
N ASN A 70 -8.94 0.12 -28.34
CA ASN A 70 -9.15 1.40 -28.99
C ASN A 70 -8.10 1.60 -30.09
N ALA A 71 -8.50 2.31 -31.13
CA ALA A 71 -7.64 2.75 -32.22
C ALA A 71 -7.66 4.28 -32.28
N ALA A 72 -6.50 4.89 -32.13
CA ALA A 72 -6.28 6.32 -32.31
C ALA A 72 -5.50 6.55 -33.62
N PRO A 73 -6.15 7.00 -34.70
CA PRO A 73 -5.43 7.43 -35.89
C PRO A 73 -4.55 8.64 -35.56
N ALA A 74 -3.46 8.85 -36.31
CA ALA A 74 -2.60 10.03 -36.15
C ALA A 74 -3.40 11.35 -36.23
N THR A 75 -4.39 11.39 -37.13
CA THR A 75 -5.36 12.48 -37.26
C THR A 75 -6.79 12.01 -37.00
N GLY A 76 -7.53 12.69 -36.13
CA GLY A 76 -8.93 12.40 -35.81
C GLY A 76 -9.15 11.73 -34.46
N GLU A 77 -10.42 11.54 -34.10
CA GLU A 77 -10.81 11.04 -32.77
C GLU A 77 -10.53 9.54 -32.59
N PRO A 78 -10.04 9.11 -31.41
CA PRO A 78 -9.95 7.71 -31.02
C PRO A 78 -11.31 7.02 -31.10
N LYS A 79 -11.31 5.75 -31.51
CA LYS A 79 -12.53 4.94 -31.59
C LYS A 79 -12.33 3.58 -30.93
N SER A 80 -13.36 3.11 -30.24
CA SER A 80 -13.41 1.74 -29.76
C SER A 80 -13.45 0.78 -30.94
N VAL A 81 -12.65 -0.28 -30.85
CA VAL A 81 -12.59 -1.38 -31.81
C VAL A 81 -13.25 -2.59 -31.14
N PRO A 82 -14.59 -2.74 -31.25
CA PRO A 82 -15.26 -3.87 -30.63
C PRO A 82 -14.79 -5.15 -31.30
N TYR A 83 -14.34 -6.10 -30.48
CA TYR A 83 -13.95 -7.42 -30.93
C TYR A 83 -14.77 -8.48 -30.21
N ARG A 84 -15.19 -9.51 -30.95
CA ARG A 84 -15.85 -10.68 -30.40
C ARG A 84 -15.21 -11.93 -31.00
N ALA A 85 -14.46 -12.65 -30.18
CA ALA A 85 -14.07 -14.03 -30.45
C ALA A 85 -15.02 -15.00 -29.77
N ARG A 86 -15.19 -16.19 -30.36
CA ARG A 86 -15.66 -17.37 -29.65
C ARG A 86 -14.47 -18.28 -29.43
N LEU A 87 -14.15 -18.55 -28.18
CA LEU A 87 -13.11 -19.51 -27.80
C LEU A 87 -13.77 -20.85 -27.47
N SER A 88 -13.33 -21.93 -28.10
CA SER A 88 -13.72 -23.30 -27.77
C SER A 88 -12.49 -24.07 -27.35
N TYR A 89 -12.52 -24.64 -26.16
CA TYR A 89 -11.42 -25.41 -25.59
C TYR A 89 -11.96 -26.54 -24.70
N SER A 90 -11.17 -27.59 -24.54
CA SER A 90 -11.43 -28.61 -23.53
C SER A 90 -11.02 -28.08 -22.16
N ARG A 91 -11.94 -28.10 -21.17
CA ARG A 91 -11.67 -27.64 -19.80
C ARG A 91 -10.49 -28.39 -19.18
N SER A 92 -10.50 -29.72 -19.28
CA SER A 92 -9.43 -30.55 -18.72
C SER A 92 -8.07 -30.29 -19.40
N ALA A 93 -8.06 -30.03 -20.71
CA ALA A 93 -6.84 -29.67 -21.43
C ALA A 93 -6.31 -28.28 -21.03
N MET A 94 -7.21 -27.30 -20.86
CA MET A 94 -6.85 -25.97 -20.37
C MET A 94 -6.27 -26.05 -18.95
N GLN A 95 -6.96 -26.72 -18.03
CA GLN A 95 -6.50 -26.91 -16.65
C GLN A 95 -5.15 -27.64 -16.60
N ALA A 96 -4.96 -28.71 -17.37
CA ALA A 96 -3.68 -29.40 -17.45
C ALA A 96 -2.54 -28.49 -17.96
N THR A 97 -2.83 -27.63 -18.94
CA THR A 97 -1.85 -26.68 -19.50
C THR A 97 -1.49 -25.60 -18.50
N VAL A 98 -2.48 -24.99 -17.85
CA VAL A 98 -2.26 -23.93 -16.84
C VAL A 98 -1.57 -24.49 -15.60
N PHE A 99 -1.91 -25.69 -15.17
CA PHE A 99 -1.19 -26.37 -14.08
C PHE A 99 0.28 -26.59 -14.45
N GLN A 100 0.55 -27.09 -15.66
CA GLN A 100 1.93 -27.29 -16.13
C GLN A 100 2.68 -25.97 -16.16
N GLU A 101 2.05 -24.91 -16.67
CA GLU A 101 2.64 -23.57 -16.73
C GLU A 101 2.94 -23.00 -15.34
N ALA A 102 2.02 -23.15 -14.38
CA ALA A 102 2.22 -22.75 -12.99
C ALA A 102 3.41 -23.49 -12.35
N TRP A 103 3.47 -24.82 -12.56
CA TRP A 103 4.55 -25.66 -12.06
C TRP A 103 5.91 -25.30 -12.67
N GLU A 104 5.97 -25.03 -13.97
CA GLU A 104 7.18 -24.61 -14.69
C GLU A 104 7.63 -23.21 -14.26
N THR A 105 6.69 -22.29 -14.10
CA THR A 105 6.97 -20.93 -13.62
C THR A 105 7.69 -20.97 -12.28
N LEU A 106 7.17 -21.74 -11.32
CA LEU A 106 7.83 -21.90 -10.02
C LEU A 106 9.12 -22.72 -10.11
N ARG A 107 9.22 -23.71 -11.00
CA ARG A 107 10.48 -24.44 -11.25
C ARG A 107 11.61 -23.49 -11.65
N ASP A 108 11.28 -22.52 -12.51
CA ASP A 108 12.27 -21.63 -13.14
C ASP A 108 12.54 -20.38 -12.30
N GLU A 109 11.54 -19.89 -11.56
CA GLU A 109 11.63 -18.60 -10.85
C GLU A 109 11.76 -18.73 -9.33
N PHE A 110 11.54 -19.90 -8.71
CA PHE A 110 11.63 -20.02 -7.26
C PHE A 110 13.07 -19.82 -6.76
N TYR A 111 13.23 -19.00 -5.72
CA TYR A 111 14.55 -18.52 -5.30
C TYR A 111 15.49 -19.62 -4.79
N ASP A 112 14.96 -20.67 -4.15
CA ASP A 112 15.73 -21.84 -3.73
C ASP A 112 15.60 -22.96 -4.78
N PRO A 113 16.66 -23.28 -5.54
CA PRO A 113 16.61 -24.33 -6.56
C PRO A 113 16.35 -25.74 -6.00
N LYS A 114 16.40 -25.92 -4.68
CA LYS A 114 16.04 -27.17 -3.99
C LYS A 114 14.61 -27.18 -3.47
N PHE A 115 13.81 -26.14 -3.72
CA PHE A 115 12.40 -26.06 -3.35
C PHE A 115 12.16 -26.29 -1.85
N HIS A 116 13.04 -25.78 -0.99
CA HIS A 116 13.04 -26.04 0.47
C HIS A 116 13.09 -27.54 0.83
N GLY A 117 13.66 -28.36 -0.05
CA GLY A 117 13.74 -29.82 0.10
C GLY A 117 12.56 -30.59 -0.48
N ALA A 118 11.55 -29.91 -1.03
CA ALA A 118 10.44 -30.57 -1.72
C ALA A 118 10.90 -31.20 -3.05
N ASN A 119 10.43 -32.43 -3.33
CA ASN A 119 10.65 -33.04 -4.64
C ASN A 119 9.64 -32.51 -5.66
N TRP A 120 10.00 -31.41 -6.33
CA TRP A 120 9.10 -30.68 -7.22
C TRP A 120 8.53 -31.54 -8.37
N ASN A 121 9.33 -32.48 -8.90
CA ASN A 121 8.88 -33.40 -9.96
C ASN A 121 7.83 -34.40 -9.45
N THR A 122 8.03 -34.99 -8.27
CA THR A 122 7.04 -35.89 -7.66
C THR A 122 5.73 -35.16 -7.33
N LEU A 123 5.82 -33.90 -6.90
CA LEU A 123 4.62 -33.09 -6.66
C LEU A 123 3.84 -32.82 -7.95
N ARG A 124 4.52 -32.58 -9.08
CA ARG A 124 3.88 -32.49 -10.39
C ARG A 124 3.07 -33.74 -10.71
N GLU A 125 3.68 -34.92 -10.56
CA GLU A 125 3.05 -36.22 -10.87
C GLU A 125 1.81 -36.48 -10.00
N LYS A 126 1.86 -36.04 -8.73
CA LYS A 126 0.73 -36.13 -7.81
C LYS A 126 -0.43 -35.22 -8.17
N TYR A 127 -0.16 -33.94 -8.45
CA TYR A 127 -1.20 -32.91 -8.56
C TYR A 127 -1.71 -32.68 -9.98
N ALA A 128 -0.92 -32.96 -11.03
CA ALA A 128 -1.33 -32.82 -12.43
C ALA A 128 -2.66 -33.55 -12.77
N PRO A 129 -2.85 -34.84 -12.41
CA PRO A 129 -4.12 -35.52 -12.72
C PRO A 129 -5.31 -34.94 -11.95
N MET A 130 -5.09 -34.42 -10.74
CA MET A 130 -6.14 -33.77 -9.95
C MET A 130 -6.58 -32.45 -10.59
N ALA A 131 -5.59 -31.64 -11.02
CA ALA A 131 -5.85 -30.37 -11.67
C ALA A 131 -6.63 -30.55 -12.98
N ALA A 132 -6.25 -31.53 -13.80
CA ALA A 132 -6.92 -31.83 -15.07
C ALA A 132 -8.35 -32.40 -14.89
N ALA A 133 -8.65 -32.99 -13.72
CA ALA A 133 -9.95 -33.58 -13.41
C ALA A 133 -10.90 -32.61 -12.67
N ALA A 134 -10.43 -31.43 -12.27
CA ALA A 134 -11.20 -30.47 -11.47
C ALA A 134 -12.53 -30.08 -12.14
N SER A 135 -13.60 -30.14 -11.36
CA SER A 135 -14.99 -29.90 -11.80
C SER A 135 -15.24 -28.46 -12.18
N ASP A 136 -14.63 -27.55 -11.42
CA ASP A 136 -14.82 -26.12 -11.49
C ASP A 136 -13.51 -25.35 -11.18
N PRO A 137 -13.49 -24.02 -11.39
CA PRO A 137 -12.30 -23.20 -11.15
C PRO A 137 -11.83 -23.20 -9.69
N GLN A 138 -12.74 -23.27 -8.71
CA GLN A 138 -12.37 -23.27 -7.29
C GLN A 138 -11.58 -24.52 -6.94
N ASP A 139 -12.06 -25.70 -7.35
CA ASP A 139 -11.33 -26.97 -7.18
C ASP A 139 -9.95 -26.92 -7.87
N PHE A 140 -9.90 -26.34 -9.07
CA PHE A 140 -8.67 -26.23 -9.84
C PHE A 140 -7.61 -25.37 -9.13
N TYR A 141 -7.97 -24.15 -8.71
CA TYR A 141 -7.03 -23.28 -8.00
C TYR A 141 -6.65 -23.83 -6.62
N GLN A 142 -7.57 -24.53 -5.94
CA GLN A 142 -7.26 -25.23 -4.69
C GLN A 142 -6.18 -26.30 -4.88
N VAL A 143 -6.17 -27.02 -6.01
CA VAL A 143 -5.10 -27.98 -6.34
C VAL A 143 -3.76 -27.27 -6.55
N ILE A 144 -3.75 -26.10 -7.19
CA ILE A 144 -2.55 -25.29 -7.37
C ILE A 144 -2.03 -24.78 -6.02
N ASP A 145 -2.92 -24.30 -5.14
CA ASP A 145 -2.56 -23.88 -3.78
C ASP A 145 -1.98 -25.04 -2.95
N LEU A 146 -2.55 -26.24 -3.06
CA LEU A 146 -2.01 -27.44 -2.41
C LEU A 146 -0.62 -27.81 -2.93
N LEU A 147 -0.34 -27.64 -4.22
CA LEU A 147 0.99 -27.83 -4.80
C LEU A 147 1.97 -26.79 -4.22
N MET A 148 1.61 -25.51 -4.26
CA MET A 148 2.44 -24.40 -3.78
C MET A 148 2.72 -24.47 -2.28
N GLY A 149 1.77 -24.99 -1.49
CA GLY A 149 1.92 -25.15 -0.04
C GLY A 149 3.11 -26.04 0.37
N HIS A 150 3.56 -26.96 -0.48
CA HIS A 150 4.77 -27.77 -0.22
C HIS A 150 6.06 -26.96 -0.25
N LEU A 151 6.06 -25.80 -0.92
CA LEU A 151 7.22 -24.92 -0.91
C LEU A 151 7.39 -24.23 0.44
N ASN A 152 6.35 -24.16 1.29
CA ASN A 152 6.39 -23.51 2.60
C ASN A 152 7.17 -22.18 2.51
N SER A 153 6.68 -21.28 1.67
CA SER A 153 7.36 -20.04 1.31
C SER A 153 6.40 -18.89 1.49
N SER A 154 6.88 -17.75 1.97
CA SER A 154 6.15 -16.51 1.83
C SER A 154 6.08 -16.08 0.36
N HIS A 155 5.28 -15.05 0.09
CA HIS A 155 5.20 -14.43 -1.23
C HIS A 155 4.79 -15.42 -2.35
N ILE A 156 4.01 -16.44 -2.03
CA ILE A 156 3.48 -17.40 -3.00
C ILE A 156 1.95 -17.37 -3.00
N GLY A 157 1.35 -17.62 -4.15
CA GLY A 157 -0.10 -17.65 -4.30
C GLY A 157 -0.51 -17.50 -5.76
N ILE A 158 -1.77 -17.82 -6.04
CA ILE A 158 -2.39 -17.64 -7.35
C ILE A 158 -3.66 -16.81 -7.23
N THR A 159 -3.85 -15.88 -8.16
CA THR A 159 -5.06 -15.08 -8.27
C THR A 159 -5.82 -15.51 -9.53
N PRO A 160 -7.05 -16.05 -9.40
CA PRO A 160 -7.89 -16.41 -10.54
C PRO A 160 -8.13 -15.25 -11.51
N ALA A 161 -8.31 -15.55 -12.79
CA ALA A 161 -8.72 -14.55 -13.78
C ALA A 161 -10.14 -14.03 -13.48
N GLN A 162 -10.46 -12.79 -13.88
CA GLN A 162 -11.86 -12.37 -13.99
C GLN A 162 -12.51 -13.11 -15.18
N PRO A 163 -13.73 -13.68 -15.09
CA PRO A 163 -14.74 -13.56 -14.01
C PRO A 163 -14.66 -14.64 -12.91
N PHE A 164 -13.72 -15.58 -12.99
CA PHE A 164 -13.60 -16.66 -12.01
C PHE A 164 -13.30 -16.13 -10.61
N TYR A 165 -12.66 -14.97 -10.48
CA TYR A 165 -12.46 -14.31 -9.20
C TYR A 165 -13.78 -14.08 -8.44
N SER A 166 -14.82 -13.53 -9.08
CA SER A 166 -16.14 -13.35 -8.45
C SER A 166 -16.90 -14.65 -8.25
N ALA A 167 -16.67 -15.65 -9.11
CA ALA A 167 -17.25 -16.98 -8.91
C ALA A 167 -16.63 -17.72 -7.71
N VAL A 168 -15.33 -17.51 -7.45
CA VAL A 168 -14.58 -18.12 -6.34
C VAL A 168 -14.78 -17.35 -5.03
N ASN A 169 -14.86 -16.02 -5.07
CA ASN A 169 -14.94 -15.18 -3.87
C ASN A 169 -16.35 -14.63 -3.57
N GLY A 170 -17.33 -14.92 -4.44
CA GLY A 170 -18.69 -14.38 -4.34
C GLY A 170 -18.83 -12.96 -4.91
N ALA A 171 -20.06 -12.59 -5.33
CA ALA A 171 -20.41 -11.20 -5.58
C ALA A 171 -20.66 -10.50 -4.24
N THR A 172 -19.86 -9.48 -3.92
CA THR A 172 -20.03 -8.71 -2.69
C THR A 172 -20.89 -7.48 -2.97
N LEU A 173 -22.05 -7.37 -2.32
CA LEU A 173 -22.76 -6.09 -2.22
C LEU A 173 -22.00 -5.22 -1.22
N PRO A 174 -21.58 -3.99 -1.59
CA PRO A 174 -20.87 -3.13 -0.67
C PRO A 174 -21.82 -2.64 0.43
N THR A 175 -21.50 -2.91 1.70
CA THR A 175 -22.25 -2.38 2.83
C THR A 175 -21.88 -0.91 3.08
N GLY A 176 -22.90 -0.05 3.17
CA GLY A 176 -22.75 1.37 3.46
C GLY A 176 -22.32 1.60 4.90
N ALA A 177 -21.20 2.30 5.08
CA ALA A 177 -20.69 2.70 6.38
C ALA A 177 -21.11 4.14 6.70
N LEU A 178 -21.78 4.32 7.84
CA LEU A 178 -22.31 5.61 8.28
C LEU A 178 -21.21 6.55 8.82
N GLY A 179 -20.07 6.00 9.26
CA GLY A 179 -18.99 6.78 9.88
C GLY A 179 -19.10 6.93 11.40
N VAL A 180 -19.68 5.93 12.07
CA VAL A 180 -19.80 5.86 13.53
C VAL A 180 -19.14 4.60 14.06
N VAL A 181 -18.77 4.61 15.34
CA VAL A 181 -18.44 3.42 16.12
C VAL A 181 -19.60 3.18 17.08
N TRP A 182 -20.16 1.98 17.06
CA TRP A 182 -21.27 1.60 17.90
C TRP A 182 -20.83 1.35 19.35
N ASP A 183 -21.73 1.59 20.30
CA ASP A 183 -21.57 1.21 21.70
C ASP A 183 -22.03 -0.26 21.86
N GLU A 184 -21.09 -1.19 21.76
CA GLU A 184 -21.32 -2.64 21.89
C GLU A 184 -21.86 -3.07 23.26
N THR A 185 -21.89 -2.18 24.25
CA THR A 185 -22.49 -2.46 25.58
C THR A 185 -23.99 -2.17 25.62
N TYR A 186 -24.53 -1.53 24.58
CA TYR A 186 -25.96 -1.25 24.48
C TYR A 186 -26.74 -2.50 24.07
N SER A 187 -27.76 -2.85 24.85
CA SER A 187 -28.58 -4.05 24.65
C SER A 187 -30.06 -3.75 24.37
N GLY A 188 -30.41 -2.50 24.09
CA GLY A 188 -31.79 -2.11 23.76
C GLY A 188 -32.07 -2.23 22.26
N ASP A 189 -33.32 -1.95 21.86
CA ASP A 189 -33.67 -1.78 20.45
C ASP A 189 -32.87 -0.63 19.81
N GLY A 190 -32.37 -0.86 18.59
CA GLY A 190 -31.57 0.13 17.86
C GLY A 190 -30.07 0.02 18.11
N LEU A 191 -29.32 0.91 17.45
CA LEU A 191 -27.87 0.97 17.52
C LEU A 191 -27.45 2.27 18.19
N LYS A 192 -26.84 2.17 19.36
CA LYS A 192 -26.35 3.34 20.09
C LYS A 192 -25.00 3.78 19.55
N ILE A 193 -24.88 5.05 19.22
CA ILE A 193 -23.65 5.66 18.72
C ILE A 193 -22.69 5.83 19.90
N GLY A 194 -21.59 5.10 19.92
CA GLY A 194 -20.52 5.25 20.91
C GLY A 194 -19.67 6.48 20.61
N ARG A 195 -19.25 6.66 19.35
CA ARG A 195 -18.62 7.89 18.86
C ARG A 195 -18.86 8.10 17.37
N VAL A 196 -18.64 9.33 16.92
CA VAL A 196 -18.64 9.72 15.51
C VAL A 196 -17.20 9.85 15.03
N ILE A 197 -16.91 9.29 13.87
CA ILE A 197 -15.57 9.33 13.27
C ILE A 197 -15.43 10.65 12.51
N LYS A 198 -14.33 11.36 12.73
CA LYS A 198 -14.07 12.66 12.10
C LYS A 198 -14.06 12.56 10.57
N ASP A 199 -14.54 13.60 9.90
CA ASP A 199 -14.53 13.77 8.43
C ASP A 199 -15.35 12.69 7.66
N THR A 200 -16.13 11.87 8.36
CA THR A 200 -17.11 10.93 7.77
C THR A 200 -18.48 11.57 7.53
N PRO A 201 -19.39 10.92 6.78
CA PRO A 201 -20.77 11.40 6.62
C PRO A 201 -21.47 11.70 7.95
N ALA A 202 -21.32 10.84 8.97
CA ALA A 202 -21.93 11.06 10.29
C ALA A 202 -21.45 12.33 10.99
N SER A 203 -20.21 12.76 10.75
CA SER A 203 -19.65 13.99 11.33
C SER A 203 -20.13 15.28 10.67
N GLN A 204 -20.78 15.18 9.50
CA GLN A 204 -21.21 16.35 8.75
C GLN A 204 -22.35 17.08 9.45
N ALA A 205 -22.35 18.41 9.32
CA ALA A 205 -23.37 19.28 9.91
C ALA A 205 -24.79 19.01 9.42
N ILE A 206 -24.94 18.31 8.28
CA ILE A 206 -26.24 17.89 7.74
C ILE A 206 -26.80 16.66 8.47
N SER A 207 -25.95 15.70 8.84
CA SER A 207 -26.36 14.46 9.51
C SER A 207 -26.55 14.67 11.01
N LYS A 208 -25.73 15.52 11.64
CA LYS A 208 -25.80 15.88 13.07
C LYS A 208 -25.92 14.66 13.99
N LEU A 209 -25.26 13.56 13.64
CA LEU A 209 -25.20 12.40 14.52
C LEU A 209 -24.23 12.71 15.66
N ASN A 210 -24.56 12.29 16.87
CA ASN A 210 -23.74 12.50 18.06
C ASN A 210 -23.61 11.23 18.88
N ALA A 211 -22.52 11.15 19.64
CA ALA A 211 -22.36 10.10 20.65
C ALA A 211 -23.52 10.11 21.65
N GLY A 212 -24.00 8.92 22.02
CA GLY A 212 -25.12 8.70 22.94
C GLY A 212 -26.49 8.63 22.28
N GLU A 213 -26.63 9.02 21.00
CA GLU A 213 -27.87 8.87 20.25
C GLU A 213 -28.10 7.42 19.80
N ILE A 214 -29.35 7.05 19.54
CA ILE A 214 -29.74 5.70 19.15
C ILE A 214 -30.40 5.73 17.77
N VAL A 215 -29.83 5.01 16.81
CA VAL A 215 -30.45 4.76 15.51
C VAL A 215 -31.48 3.64 15.68
N THR A 216 -32.77 3.98 15.58
CA THR A 216 -33.89 3.06 15.84
C THR A 216 -34.46 2.43 14.58
N ALA A 217 -34.24 3.03 13.41
CA ALA A 217 -34.65 2.47 12.11
C ALA A 217 -33.73 2.91 10.98
N ILE A 218 -33.62 2.09 9.95
CA ILE A 218 -32.92 2.39 8.68
C ILE A 218 -33.92 2.17 7.54
N ASN A 219 -34.13 3.19 6.72
CA ASN A 219 -35.09 3.19 5.60
C ASN A 219 -36.50 2.72 6.02
N GLY A 220 -36.96 3.15 7.19
CA GLY A 220 -38.26 2.80 7.76
C GLY A 220 -38.35 1.41 8.38
N VAL A 221 -37.28 0.61 8.33
CA VAL A 221 -37.20 -0.70 8.99
C VAL A 221 -36.64 -0.53 10.40
N ARG A 222 -37.46 -0.83 11.41
CA ARG A 222 -37.06 -0.77 12.81
C ARG A 222 -35.96 -1.79 13.11
N ILE A 223 -34.96 -1.37 13.87
CA ILE A 223 -33.90 -2.23 14.36
C ILE A 223 -34.32 -2.80 15.72
N THR A 224 -34.51 -4.12 15.77
CA THR A 224 -34.75 -4.90 16.99
C THR A 224 -33.65 -5.94 17.14
N GLY A 225 -33.69 -6.76 18.20
CA GLY A 225 -32.69 -7.82 18.42
C GLY A 225 -32.58 -8.89 17.32
N ASP A 226 -33.58 -9.00 16.44
CA ASP A 226 -33.59 -9.94 15.30
C ASP A 226 -33.18 -9.29 13.97
N THR A 227 -32.94 -7.97 13.97
CA THR A 227 -32.59 -7.22 12.76
C THR A 227 -31.07 -7.19 12.57
N ASP A 228 -30.59 -7.64 11.42
CA ASP A 228 -29.20 -7.45 11.00
C ASP A 228 -29.05 -6.07 10.31
N PRO A 229 -28.34 -5.10 10.91
CA PRO A 229 -28.16 -3.79 10.31
C PRO A 229 -27.33 -3.80 9.03
N ASP A 230 -26.41 -4.75 8.88
CA ASP A 230 -25.55 -4.82 7.69
C ASP A 230 -26.37 -5.20 6.45
N VAL A 231 -27.44 -5.98 6.62
CA VAL A 231 -28.41 -6.27 5.56
C VAL A 231 -29.18 -5.01 5.15
N LEU A 232 -29.55 -4.16 6.11
CA LEU A 232 -30.25 -2.90 5.81
C LEU A 232 -29.35 -1.85 5.13
N LEU A 233 -28.03 -1.98 5.31
CA LEU A 233 -27.03 -1.12 4.70
C LEU A 233 -26.36 -1.74 3.46
N ALA A 234 -26.75 -2.94 3.06
CA ALA A 234 -26.23 -3.58 1.86
C ALA A 234 -26.61 -2.76 0.60
N ASP A 235 -25.63 -2.52 -0.28
CA ASP A 235 -25.78 -1.76 -1.53
C ASP A 235 -26.23 -0.30 -1.33
N THR A 236 -25.92 0.30 -0.17
CA THR A 236 -26.29 1.69 0.14
C THR A 236 -25.15 2.70 -0.01
N VAL A 237 -23.97 2.27 -0.48
CA VAL A 237 -22.82 3.18 -0.69
C VAL A 237 -23.17 4.23 -1.75
N GLY A 238 -23.09 5.51 -1.38
CA GLY A 238 -23.44 6.63 -2.27
C GLY A 238 -24.95 6.88 -2.43
N GLU A 239 -25.79 6.07 -1.77
CA GLU A 239 -27.24 6.22 -1.81
C GLU A 239 -27.76 6.93 -0.55
N ARG A 240 -28.87 7.66 -0.68
CA ARG A 240 -29.48 8.31 0.49
C ARG A 240 -30.18 7.29 1.37
N VAL A 241 -29.76 7.23 2.63
CA VAL A 241 -30.36 6.43 3.68
C VAL A 241 -31.08 7.33 4.69
N TYR A 242 -32.27 6.92 5.09
CA TYR A 242 -33.10 7.60 6.09
C TYR A 242 -32.97 6.87 7.43
N LEU A 243 -32.49 7.56 8.45
CA LEU A 243 -32.32 7.04 9.80
C LEU A 243 -33.35 7.66 10.72
N ASP A 244 -34.07 6.85 11.48
CA ASP A 244 -34.78 7.35 12.67
C ASP A 244 -33.81 7.36 13.84
N VAL A 245 -33.58 8.54 14.42
CA VAL A 245 -32.61 8.74 15.50
C VAL A 245 -33.30 9.29 16.73
N THR A 246 -33.13 8.61 17.86
CA THR A 246 -33.52 9.09 19.18
C THR A 246 -32.34 9.81 19.81
N GLY A 247 -32.51 11.11 20.07
CA GLY A 247 -31.52 11.95 20.75
C GLY A 247 -31.41 11.62 22.24
N THR A 248 -30.35 12.12 22.87
CA THR A 248 -30.16 12.00 24.33
C THR A 248 -31.23 12.72 25.15
N ASP A 249 -31.98 13.64 24.52
CA ASP A 249 -33.16 14.32 25.09
C ASP A 249 -34.47 13.54 24.88
N ALA A 250 -34.37 12.29 24.43
CA ALA A 250 -35.47 11.38 24.09
C ALA A 250 -36.38 11.85 22.94
N LYS A 251 -35.99 12.89 22.19
CA LYS A 251 -36.73 13.30 20.98
C LYS A 251 -36.27 12.49 19.79
N THR A 252 -37.22 12.12 18.95
CA THR A 252 -36.96 11.44 17.69
C THR A 252 -36.85 12.44 16.55
N ARG A 253 -35.97 12.15 15.60
CA ARG A 253 -35.85 12.89 14.33
C ARG A 253 -35.42 11.94 13.23
N GLU A 254 -35.81 12.27 12.00
CA GLU A 254 -35.24 11.65 10.82
C GLU A 254 -33.90 12.32 10.47
N VAL A 255 -32.91 11.52 10.09
CA VAL A 255 -31.60 11.96 9.59
C VAL A 255 -31.39 11.34 8.21
N ILE A 256 -31.08 12.18 7.23
CA ILE A 256 -30.67 11.73 5.90
C ILE A 256 -29.15 11.69 5.86
N ILE A 257 -28.60 10.57 5.44
CA ILE A 257 -27.15 10.35 5.34
C ILE A 257 -26.83 9.60 4.05
N GLU A 258 -25.67 9.90 3.47
CA GLU A 258 -25.13 9.19 2.31
C GLU A 258 -23.95 8.34 2.81
N PRO A 259 -24.13 7.02 3.00
CA PRO A 259 -23.07 6.15 3.49
C PRO A 259 -21.91 6.07 2.48
N VAL A 260 -20.71 5.89 3.01
CA VAL A 260 -19.49 5.66 2.20
C VAL A 260 -19.08 4.19 2.29
N SER A 261 -18.14 3.77 1.45
CA SER A 261 -17.60 2.42 1.58
C SER A 261 -16.84 2.24 2.90
N TYR A 262 -16.79 1.01 3.41
CA TYR A 262 -15.94 0.68 4.56
C TYR A 262 -14.47 1.06 4.32
N GLY A 263 -13.98 0.93 3.08
CA GLY A 263 -12.63 1.35 2.70
C GLY A 263 -12.35 2.84 2.96
N ALA A 264 -13.34 3.72 2.70
CA ALA A 264 -13.22 5.15 2.99
C ALA A 264 -13.16 5.43 4.50
N VAL A 265 -14.04 4.79 5.29
CA VAL A 265 -14.02 4.92 6.76
C VAL A 265 -12.71 4.39 7.35
N ARG A 266 -12.21 3.26 6.85
CA ARG A 266 -10.94 2.67 7.31
C ARG A 266 -9.75 3.62 7.09
N THR A 267 -9.73 4.36 5.99
CA THR A 267 -8.69 5.38 5.73
C THR A 267 -8.72 6.48 6.77
N LEU A 268 -9.92 6.99 7.11
CA LEU A 268 -10.08 8.05 8.12
C LEU A 268 -9.75 7.56 9.54
N LEU A 269 -10.12 6.33 9.87
CA LEU A 269 -9.73 5.68 11.13
C LEU A 269 -8.22 5.53 11.26
N TYR A 270 -7.54 5.17 10.15
CA TYR A 270 -6.09 5.09 10.10
C TYR A 270 -5.43 6.46 10.34
N GLU A 271 -5.92 7.52 9.68
CA GLU A 271 -5.41 8.88 9.85
C GLU A 271 -5.59 9.37 11.30
N GLU A 272 -6.78 9.13 11.88
CA GLU A 272 -7.08 9.40 13.28
C GLU A 272 -6.11 8.67 14.23
N TRP A 273 -5.82 7.39 13.96
CA TRP A 273 -4.88 6.60 14.77
C TRP A 273 -3.45 7.17 14.70
N VAL A 274 -2.95 7.53 13.51
CA VAL A 274 -1.63 8.15 13.34
C VAL A 274 -1.55 9.48 14.11
N ASP A 275 -2.56 10.33 13.97
CA ASP A 275 -2.61 11.64 14.64
C ASP A 275 -2.67 11.50 16.17
N ASN A 276 -3.43 10.53 16.67
CA ASN A 276 -3.49 10.24 18.09
C ASN A 276 -2.14 9.74 18.63
N ASN A 277 -1.44 8.87 17.90
CA ASN A 277 -0.10 8.44 18.30
C ASN A 277 0.91 9.58 18.26
N ARG A 278 0.86 10.43 17.22
CA ARG A 278 1.70 11.63 17.14
C ARG A 278 1.49 12.55 18.35
N ARG A 279 0.23 12.79 18.74
CA ARG A 279 -0.14 13.59 19.91
C ARG A 279 0.40 12.96 21.20
N ARG A 280 0.17 11.66 21.40
CA ARG A 280 0.66 10.91 22.57
C ARG A 280 2.18 11.00 22.70
N VAL A 281 2.92 10.82 21.60
CA VAL A 281 4.39 10.95 21.59
C VAL A 281 4.82 12.37 21.92
N ALA A 282 4.17 13.39 21.36
CA ALA A 282 4.46 14.78 21.66
C ALA A 282 4.22 15.11 23.15
N GLU A 283 3.11 14.66 23.72
CA GLU A 283 2.77 14.85 25.13
C GLU A 283 3.77 14.14 26.05
N MET A 284 3.99 12.84 25.86
CA MET A 284 4.91 12.04 26.68
C MET A 284 6.37 12.51 26.58
N SER A 285 6.77 13.06 25.42
CA SER A 285 8.13 13.56 25.19
C SER A 285 8.32 15.05 25.48
N VAL A 286 7.28 15.76 25.92
CA VAL A 286 7.29 17.21 26.08
C VAL A 286 7.78 17.90 24.80
N GLY A 287 7.28 17.42 23.66
CA GLY A 287 7.58 17.91 22.32
C GLY A 287 8.98 17.59 21.78
N LYS A 288 9.79 16.76 22.46
CA LYS A 288 11.19 16.48 22.08
C LYS A 288 11.34 15.41 20.99
N LEU A 289 10.38 14.50 20.85
CA LEU A 289 10.41 13.43 19.84
C LEU A 289 9.42 13.75 18.70
N ALA A 290 9.79 13.37 17.48
CA ALA A 290 8.84 13.20 16.39
C ALA A 290 8.36 11.75 16.32
N TYR A 291 7.15 11.57 15.79
CA TYR A 291 6.57 10.27 15.47
C TYR A 291 6.13 10.26 14.01
N LEU A 292 6.62 9.29 13.25
CA LEU A 292 6.24 9.07 11.85
C LEU A 292 5.86 7.60 11.66
N HIS A 293 4.63 7.36 11.25
CA HIS A 293 4.18 6.04 10.82
C HIS A 293 4.37 5.87 9.31
N ILE A 294 4.83 4.70 8.88
CA ILE A 294 4.99 4.34 7.48
C ILE A 294 3.98 3.24 7.16
N GLN A 295 2.91 3.58 6.43
CA GLN A 295 1.79 2.67 6.17
C GLN A 295 2.13 1.50 5.24
N GLY A 296 2.99 1.74 4.25
CA GLY A 296 3.44 0.77 3.27
C GLY A 296 4.81 1.15 2.73
N MET A 297 5.49 0.24 2.04
CA MET A 297 6.77 0.54 1.39
C MET A 297 6.55 0.92 -0.08
N ASN A 298 5.79 1.98 -0.31
CA ASN A 298 5.49 2.51 -1.63
C ASN A 298 5.87 4.00 -1.74
N LYS A 299 5.86 4.54 -2.96
CA LYS A 299 6.28 5.92 -3.24
C LYS A 299 5.48 6.95 -2.42
N LEU A 300 4.17 6.77 -2.28
CA LEU A 300 3.33 7.67 -1.49
C LEU A 300 3.76 7.71 -0.02
N SER A 301 4.04 6.55 0.58
CA SER A 301 4.48 6.45 1.96
C SER A 301 5.89 7.00 2.15
N GLN A 302 6.78 6.78 1.18
CA GLN A 302 8.12 7.39 1.14
C GLN A 302 8.02 8.93 1.12
N ASP A 303 7.17 9.49 0.26
CA ASP A 303 7.00 10.94 0.13
C ASP A 303 6.41 11.54 1.41
N ARG A 304 5.42 10.87 2.01
CA ARG A 304 4.86 11.27 3.31
C ARG A 304 5.91 11.21 4.42
N PHE A 305 6.77 10.20 4.43
CA PHE A 305 7.86 10.09 5.40
C PHE A 305 8.85 11.26 5.23
N GLU A 306 9.28 11.55 4.00
CA GLU A 306 10.15 12.67 3.70
C GLU A 306 9.53 14.01 4.12
N GLN A 307 8.27 14.26 3.75
CA GLN A 307 7.52 15.45 4.19
C GLN A 307 7.43 15.53 5.72
N GLY A 308 7.21 14.39 6.39
CA GLY A 308 7.18 14.30 7.84
C GLY A 308 8.51 14.66 8.50
N LEU A 309 9.64 14.34 7.86
CA LEU A 309 10.96 14.77 8.35
C LEU A 309 11.09 16.30 8.33
N TYR A 310 10.50 16.98 7.35
CA TYR A 310 10.46 18.45 7.28
C TYR A 310 9.44 19.06 8.25
N ALA A 311 8.20 18.59 8.24
CA ALA A 311 7.09 19.22 8.95
C ALA A 311 7.08 18.87 10.44
N GLU A 312 7.30 17.59 10.77
CA GLU A 312 7.10 17.06 12.13
C GLU A 312 8.42 16.89 12.89
N ALA A 313 9.48 16.45 12.21
CA ALA A 313 10.77 16.16 12.85
C ALA A 313 11.67 17.39 13.00
N HIS A 314 11.36 18.51 12.33
CA HIS A 314 12.11 19.74 12.47
C HIS A 314 12.16 20.22 13.94
N GLY A 315 13.35 20.57 14.41
CA GLY A 315 13.58 21.00 15.79
C GLY A 315 13.49 19.87 16.85
N LYS A 316 13.09 18.65 16.48
CA LYS A 316 13.03 17.50 17.41
C LYS A 316 14.42 16.92 17.68
N ASN A 317 14.58 16.29 18.83
CA ASN A 317 15.85 15.70 19.27
C ASN A 317 16.00 14.24 18.86
N ALA A 318 14.89 13.53 18.64
CA ALA A 318 14.86 12.14 18.24
C ALA A 318 13.62 11.84 17.40
N LEU A 319 13.68 10.78 16.60
CA LEU A 319 12.60 10.30 15.75
C LEU A 319 12.18 8.90 16.19
N LEU A 320 10.87 8.68 16.35
CA LEU A 320 10.29 7.36 16.49
C LEU A 320 9.58 7.01 15.18
N ILE A 321 10.07 5.98 14.51
CA ILE A 321 9.51 5.47 13.25
C ILE A 321 8.64 4.26 13.60
N ASP A 322 7.44 4.20 13.06
CA ASP A 322 6.51 3.11 13.30
C ASP A 322 6.17 2.40 11.99
N VAL A 323 6.49 1.11 11.91
CA VAL A 323 6.19 0.23 10.77
C VAL A 323 5.32 -0.95 11.19
N ARG A 324 4.68 -0.87 12.37
CA ARG A 324 3.65 -1.83 12.78
C ARG A 324 2.54 -1.84 11.73
N ASP A 325 2.04 -3.03 11.39
CA ASP A 325 0.97 -3.22 10.41
C ASP A 325 1.30 -2.73 8.97
N ASN A 326 2.59 -2.52 8.67
CA ASN A 326 3.06 -2.20 7.32
C ASN A 326 3.20 -3.48 6.46
N GLY A 327 2.40 -3.56 5.39
CA GLY A 327 2.33 -4.72 4.49
C GLY A 327 3.49 -4.88 3.49
N GLY A 328 4.51 -4.01 3.53
CA GLY A 328 5.68 -4.08 2.64
C GLY A 328 5.54 -3.33 1.31
N GLY A 329 6.35 -3.72 0.32
CA GLY A 329 6.58 -2.98 -0.93
C GLY A 329 8.05 -3.00 -1.36
N SER A 330 8.67 -1.86 -1.67
CA SER A 330 10.04 -1.78 -2.22
C SER A 330 10.88 -0.54 -1.85
N THR A 331 10.43 0.32 -0.93
CA THR A 331 11.10 1.60 -0.62
C THR A 331 12.04 1.58 0.59
N ALA A 332 12.33 0.43 1.21
CA ALA A 332 13.20 0.33 2.39
C ALA A 332 14.55 1.03 2.23
N ASP A 333 15.25 0.84 1.11
CA ASP A 333 16.58 1.45 0.87
C ASP A 333 16.53 2.98 0.70
N TYR A 334 15.42 3.53 0.20
CA TYR A 334 15.21 4.98 0.17
C TYR A 334 15.10 5.54 1.59
N LEU A 335 14.33 4.87 2.45
CA LEU A 335 14.19 5.25 3.86
C LEU A 335 15.53 5.13 4.60
N LEU A 336 16.27 4.05 4.37
CA LEU A 336 17.60 3.86 4.96
C LEU A 336 18.59 4.93 4.50
N THR A 337 18.52 5.36 3.24
CA THR A 337 19.34 6.46 2.72
C THR A 337 19.08 7.74 3.51
N MET A 338 17.82 8.10 3.74
CA MET A 338 17.47 9.27 4.57
C MET A 338 17.99 9.14 6.01
N LEU A 339 18.08 7.92 6.54
CA LEU A 339 18.46 7.67 7.93
C LEU A 339 19.97 7.47 8.15
N SER A 340 20.75 7.18 7.11
CA SER A 340 22.09 6.59 7.29
C SER A 340 23.23 7.39 6.65
N ILE A 341 22.94 8.52 6.00
CA ILE A 341 23.99 9.38 5.42
C ILE A 341 24.92 9.90 6.55
N PRO A 342 26.22 9.57 6.52
CA PRO A 342 27.16 10.07 7.52
C PRO A 342 27.37 11.57 7.39
N ARG A 343 27.24 12.32 8.49
CA ARG A 343 27.65 13.73 8.52
C ARG A 343 29.17 13.82 8.60
N HIS A 344 29.81 14.24 7.50
CA HIS A 344 31.25 14.45 7.45
C HIS A 344 31.69 15.87 7.85
N ALA A 345 30.75 16.81 7.92
CA ALA A 345 30.99 18.21 8.28
C ALA A 345 29.72 18.89 8.81
N TYR A 346 29.87 20.14 9.24
CA TYR A 346 28.79 21.09 9.44
C TYR A 346 29.20 22.45 8.87
N THR A 347 28.23 23.23 8.44
CA THR A 347 28.38 24.58 7.90
C THR A 347 27.83 25.58 8.90
N ILE A 348 28.46 26.75 8.99
CA ILE A 348 27.98 27.90 9.76
C ILE A 348 27.79 29.04 8.75
N GLY A 349 26.55 29.53 8.61
CA GLY A 349 26.27 30.73 7.82
C GLY A 349 26.76 31.98 8.55
N ARG A 350 26.91 33.12 7.87
CA ARG A 350 27.43 34.38 8.44
C ARG A 350 26.82 34.73 9.81
N ASP A 351 25.52 34.47 9.99
CA ASP A 351 24.77 34.67 11.23
C ASP A 351 23.89 33.44 11.55
N GLY A 352 24.26 32.27 11.03
CA GLY A 352 23.44 31.06 11.11
C GLY A 352 23.95 30.07 12.15
N GLU A 353 23.04 29.23 12.64
CA GLU A 353 23.40 28.11 13.52
C GLU A 353 24.18 27.02 12.76
N PRO A 354 25.08 26.29 13.43
CA PRO A 354 25.75 25.12 12.87
C PRO A 354 24.76 24.07 12.32
N GLY A 355 24.84 23.78 11.04
CA GLY A 355 23.91 22.87 10.34
C GLY A 355 24.59 22.06 9.25
N TYR A 356 23.84 21.21 8.54
CA TYR A 356 24.29 20.65 7.27
C TYR A 356 23.31 21.12 6.18
N PRO A 357 23.79 21.56 5.01
CA PRO A 357 22.92 22.07 3.96
C PRO A 357 22.08 20.92 3.38
N GLN A 358 20.79 20.89 3.72
CA GLN A 358 19.84 19.86 3.26
C GLN A 358 19.54 19.99 1.76
N ASP A 359 19.70 21.20 1.19
CA ASP A 359 19.57 21.50 -0.25
C ASP A 359 20.64 20.84 -1.13
N ARG A 360 21.63 20.18 -0.51
CA ARG A 360 22.75 19.51 -1.21
C ARG A 360 22.62 18.00 -1.23
N LEU A 361 21.61 17.44 -0.56
CA LEU A 361 21.36 16.01 -0.54
C LEU A 361 20.25 15.65 -1.53
N PRO A 362 20.37 14.51 -2.25
CA PRO A 362 19.29 14.03 -3.12
C PRO A 362 17.98 13.74 -2.39
N LEU A 363 18.08 13.38 -1.10
CA LEU A 363 16.98 13.11 -0.19
C LEU A 363 17.27 13.79 1.15
N TYR A 364 16.23 14.19 1.87
CA TYR A 364 16.41 14.73 3.22
C TYR A 364 17.09 13.71 4.15
N SER A 365 17.99 14.17 5.02
CA SER A 365 18.68 13.28 5.97
C SER A 365 18.37 13.55 7.44
N TRP A 366 17.99 12.48 8.15
CA TRP A 366 17.83 12.44 9.60
C TRP A 366 19.02 11.76 10.28
N TYR A 367 19.90 12.57 10.85
CA TYR A 367 21.14 12.14 11.50
C TYR A 367 21.05 12.01 13.04
N LYS A 368 19.97 12.51 13.65
CA LYS A 368 19.75 12.45 15.11
C LYS A 368 19.31 11.05 15.54
N PRO A 369 19.26 10.71 16.85
CA PRO A 369 18.75 9.42 17.31
C PRO A 369 17.41 9.03 16.67
N ALA A 370 17.27 7.76 16.27
CA ALA A 370 16.03 7.20 15.75
C ALA A 370 15.74 5.86 16.43
N GLY A 371 14.47 5.55 16.66
CA GLY A 371 13.99 4.24 17.12
C GLY A 371 12.93 3.72 16.17
N LEU A 372 12.73 2.40 16.16
CA LEU A 372 11.81 1.71 15.25
C LEU A 372 10.81 0.86 16.02
N LEU A 373 9.51 1.03 15.77
CA LEU A 373 8.45 0.14 16.26
C LEU A 373 8.10 -0.89 15.19
N ILE A 374 8.06 -2.16 15.59
CA ILE A 374 7.69 -3.31 14.75
C ILE A 374 6.66 -4.20 15.44
N ASN A 375 5.89 -4.96 14.66
CA ASN A 375 5.03 -6.01 15.20
C ASN A 375 4.98 -7.21 14.24
N GLN A 376 4.23 -8.24 14.61
CA GLN A 376 4.04 -9.46 13.82
C GLN A 376 3.38 -9.23 12.45
N ASN A 377 2.78 -8.05 12.24
CA ASN A 377 2.13 -7.66 10.98
C ASN A 377 3.04 -6.82 10.08
N SER A 378 4.22 -6.38 10.56
CA SER A 378 5.27 -5.83 9.70
C SER A 378 5.74 -6.93 8.75
N TYR A 379 5.51 -6.75 7.45
CA TYR A 379 5.63 -7.80 6.44
C TYR A 379 6.55 -7.38 5.27
N SER A 380 7.28 -8.32 4.69
CA SER A 380 8.05 -8.10 3.45
C SER A 380 9.07 -6.98 3.57
N ASN A 381 9.00 -5.95 2.73
CA ASN A 381 9.98 -4.88 2.73
C ASN A 381 10.01 -4.04 4.02
N ALA A 382 8.96 -4.10 4.86
CA ALA A 382 9.01 -3.56 6.22
C ALA A 382 9.96 -4.35 7.14
N GLU A 383 10.05 -5.66 6.95
CA GLU A 383 10.97 -6.53 7.67
C GLU A 383 12.40 -6.34 7.19
N ILE A 384 12.60 -6.21 5.87
CA ILE A 384 13.91 -5.86 5.28
C ILE A 384 14.40 -4.54 5.89
N PHE A 385 13.52 -3.54 6.01
CA PHE A 385 13.85 -2.28 6.66
C PHE A 385 14.24 -2.49 8.14
N ALA A 386 13.51 -3.30 8.89
CA ALA A 386 13.81 -3.59 10.30
C ALA A 386 15.12 -4.37 10.49
N HIS A 387 15.37 -5.40 9.70
CA HIS A 387 16.64 -6.14 9.66
C HIS A 387 17.80 -5.20 9.33
N ALA A 388 17.67 -4.37 8.30
CA ALA A 388 18.69 -3.42 7.90
C ALA A 388 18.95 -2.35 8.97
N PHE A 389 17.90 -1.79 9.58
CA PHE A 389 17.99 -0.81 10.66
C PHE A 389 18.84 -1.34 11.84
N ARG A 390 18.67 -2.63 12.17
CA ARG A 390 19.51 -3.33 13.15
C ARG A 390 20.92 -3.60 12.63
N ALA A 391 21.05 -4.11 11.41
CA ALA A 391 22.33 -4.52 10.84
C ALA A 391 23.34 -3.36 10.78
N ILE A 392 22.86 -2.13 10.53
CA ILE A 392 23.68 -0.91 10.52
C ILE A 392 23.77 -0.20 11.88
N ASN A 393 23.20 -0.78 12.94
CA ASN A 393 23.11 -0.19 14.29
C ASN A 393 22.49 1.21 14.31
N ARG A 394 21.38 1.41 13.59
CA ARG A 394 20.77 2.76 13.48
C ARG A 394 20.12 3.25 14.77
N GLY A 395 19.61 2.32 15.58
CA GLY A 395 18.97 2.60 16.86
C GLY A 395 18.24 1.39 17.42
N ASP A 396 17.48 1.61 18.49
CA ASP A 396 16.70 0.56 19.15
C ASP A 396 15.45 0.19 18.33
N VAL A 397 15.09 -1.10 18.39
CA VAL A 397 13.90 -1.67 17.77
C VAL A 397 12.98 -2.21 18.86
N PHE A 398 11.75 -1.74 18.90
CA PHE A 398 10.76 -1.99 19.94
C PHE A 398 9.58 -2.79 19.40
N GLY A 399 9.04 -3.70 20.21
CA GLY A 399 7.81 -4.42 19.89
C GLY A 399 8.00 -5.93 19.93
N VAL A 400 7.46 -6.66 18.94
CA VAL A 400 7.58 -8.12 18.83
C VAL A 400 8.20 -8.50 17.48
N PRO A 401 8.70 -9.74 17.31
CA PRO A 401 9.27 -10.17 16.03
C PRO A 401 8.30 -9.94 14.87
N THR A 402 8.86 -9.57 13.72
CA THR A 402 8.08 -9.43 12.48
C THR A 402 7.66 -10.79 11.92
N PHE A 403 6.88 -10.78 10.83
CA PHE A 403 6.23 -11.97 10.30
C PHE A 403 7.18 -13.12 9.87
N GLY A 404 8.35 -12.78 9.32
CA GLY A 404 9.33 -13.71 8.76
C GLY A 404 9.13 -13.99 7.27
N ALA A 405 8.68 -13.01 6.48
CA ALA A 405 8.41 -13.16 5.05
C ALA A 405 9.25 -12.19 4.21
N VAL A 406 10.42 -12.59 3.75
CA VAL A 406 11.40 -11.70 3.09
C VAL A 406 11.99 -12.33 1.84
N ILE A 407 11.10 -12.62 0.89
CA ILE A 407 11.47 -12.98 -0.47
C ILE A 407 10.98 -11.89 -1.43
N SER A 408 11.89 -11.32 -2.22
CA SER A 408 11.50 -10.46 -3.33
C SER A 408 10.70 -11.26 -4.35
N THR A 409 9.54 -10.71 -4.71
CA THR A 409 8.53 -11.40 -5.51
C THR A 409 8.28 -10.68 -6.82
N GLY A 410 8.01 -11.46 -7.86
CA GLY A 410 7.34 -11.03 -9.08
C GLY A 410 5.95 -11.62 -9.18
N ALA A 411 5.38 -11.53 -10.38
CA ALA A 411 4.17 -12.23 -10.75
C ALA A 411 4.19 -12.54 -12.24
N ARG A 412 3.61 -13.68 -12.63
CA ARG A 412 3.47 -14.11 -14.01
C ARG A 412 2.01 -14.38 -14.33
N ARG A 413 1.54 -13.83 -15.45
CA ARG A 413 0.20 -14.09 -15.99
C ARG A 413 0.23 -15.42 -16.75
N LEU A 414 -0.68 -16.33 -16.43
CA LEU A 414 -0.85 -17.64 -17.05
C LEU A 414 -1.84 -17.59 -18.21
N LEU A 415 -1.90 -18.68 -18.99
CA LEU A 415 -2.71 -18.80 -20.20
C LEU A 415 -4.21 -18.53 -19.98
N ASP A 416 -4.77 -18.95 -18.85
CA ASP A 416 -6.19 -18.73 -18.50
C ASP A 416 -6.48 -17.32 -18.00
N GLY A 417 -5.47 -16.46 -17.92
CA GLY A 417 -5.57 -15.12 -17.40
C GLY A 417 -5.35 -15.01 -15.88
N SER A 418 -5.10 -16.12 -15.17
CA SER A 418 -4.75 -16.09 -13.75
C SER A 418 -3.33 -15.55 -13.55
N THR A 419 -3.03 -15.03 -12.36
CA THR A 419 -1.70 -14.51 -12.04
C THR A 419 -1.09 -15.32 -10.91
N ILE A 420 0.06 -15.95 -11.15
CA ILE A 420 0.84 -16.64 -10.12
C ILE A 420 1.92 -15.71 -9.60
N ARG A 421 2.11 -15.69 -8.27
CA ARG A 421 3.15 -14.92 -7.60
C ARG A 421 4.46 -15.72 -7.59
N THR A 422 5.57 -15.06 -7.91
CA THR A 422 6.87 -15.72 -8.12
C THR A 422 7.93 -15.24 -7.12
N PRO A 423 8.11 -15.93 -5.98
CA PRO A 423 9.12 -15.58 -4.99
C PRO A 423 10.51 -16.01 -5.47
N GLY A 424 11.24 -15.07 -6.09
CA GLY A 424 12.44 -15.39 -6.89
C GLY A 424 13.76 -14.83 -6.43
N ARG A 425 13.80 -14.05 -5.34
CA ARG A 425 15.07 -13.60 -4.76
C ARG A 425 15.02 -13.54 -3.23
N GLY A 426 15.74 -14.44 -2.58
CA GLY A 426 15.91 -14.46 -1.13
C GLY A 426 16.82 -13.34 -0.62
N TRP A 427 16.61 -12.94 0.63
CA TRP A 427 17.43 -11.97 1.35
C TRP A 427 18.32 -12.70 2.35
N TYR A 428 19.61 -12.38 2.33
CA TYR A 428 20.61 -13.03 3.17
C TYR A 428 21.45 -11.99 3.89
N THR A 429 21.72 -12.21 5.18
CA THR A 429 22.53 -11.29 5.97
C THR A 429 23.97 -11.27 5.44
N VAL A 430 24.56 -10.08 5.33
CA VAL A 430 25.95 -9.94 4.83
C VAL A 430 26.97 -10.59 5.77
N LYS A 431 26.73 -10.55 7.09
CA LYS A 431 27.68 -11.04 8.09
C LYS A 431 27.67 -12.56 8.27
N SER A 432 26.51 -13.20 8.22
CA SER A 432 26.38 -14.64 8.50
C SER A 432 25.86 -15.46 7.31
N GLY A 433 25.42 -14.82 6.22
CA GLY A 433 24.82 -15.51 5.08
C GLY A 433 23.51 -16.23 5.42
N VAL A 434 22.87 -15.86 6.53
CA VAL A 434 21.62 -16.48 6.98
C VAL A 434 20.49 -15.95 6.12
N ASN A 435 19.66 -16.86 5.62
CA ASN A 435 18.41 -16.52 4.93
C ASN A 435 17.46 -15.87 5.95
N GLU A 436 16.95 -14.70 5.61
CA GLU A 436 16.01 -13.99 6.48
C GLU A 436 14.57 -14.53 6.33
N GLU A 437 14.27 -15.34 5.31
CA GLU A 437 12.97 -16.02 5.19
C GLU A 437 12.74 -16.95 6.39
N HIS A 438 11.51 -16.93 6.93
CA HIS A 438 11.12 -17.57 8.19
C HIS A 438 11.85 -17.04 9.43
N THR A 439 12.59 -15.95 9.30
CA THR A 439 13.30 -15.30 10.39
C THR A 439 12.84 -13.85 10.49
N GLY A 440 11.80 -13.63 11.30
CA GLY A 440 11.33 -12.28 11.61
C GLY A 440 12.47 -11.41 12.17
N ALA A 441 12.42 -10.11 11.91
CA ALA A 441 13.31 -9.14 12.51
C ALA A 441 13.02 -9.07 14.02
N GLU A 442 13.97 -9.57 14.80
CA GLU A 442 13.89 -9.56 16.27
C GLU A 442 14.04 -8.13 16.83
N PRO A 443 13.16 -7.67 17.74
CA PRO A 443 13.33 -6.40 18.41
C PRO A 443 14.55 -6.43 19.35
N THR A 444 15.23 -5.29 19.52
CA THR A 444 16.25 -5.16 20.58
C THR A 444 15.60 -4.99 21.96
N MET A 445 14.36 -4.50 21.98
CA MET A 445 13.53 -4.29 23.16
C MET A 445 12.18 -5.00 22.97
N PRO A 446 12.07 -6.30 23.33
CA PRO A 446 10.84 -7.06 23.17
C PRO A 446 9.75 -6.58 24.16
N ILE A 447 8.63 -6.14 23.61
CA ILE A 447 7.46 -5.60 24.33
C ILE A 447 6.20 -6.04 23.60
N ALA A 448 5.35 -6.82 24.26
CA ALA A 448 4.08 -7.22 23.69
C ALA A 448 3.01 -6.12 23.85
N LEU A 449 2.11 -6.03 22.87
CA LEU A 449 0.83 -5.32 22.97
C LEU A 449 -0.25 -6.38 23.14
N SER A 450 -0.96 -6.38 24.27
CA SER A 450 -2.03 -7.36 24.53
C SER A 450 -3.40 -6.83 24.10
N PRO A 451 -4.38 -7.72 23.82
CA PRO A 451 -5.75 -7.28 23.56
C PRO A 451 -6.36 -6.45 24.71
N ALA A 452 -5.94 -6.72 25.95
CA ALA A 452 -6.38 -5.93 27.10
C ALA A 452 -5.81 -4.50 27.07
N ASP A 453 -4.58 -4.32 26.59
CA ASP A 453 -3.99 -2.99 26.39
C ASP A 453 -4.76 -2.21 25.32
N GLU A 454 -5.08 -2.87 24.20
CA GLU A 454 -5.86 -2.26 23.12
C GLU A 454 -7.25 -1.82 23.60
N LEU A 455 -7.94 -2.67 24.35
CA LEU A 455 -9.24 -2.36 24.96
C LEU A 455 -9.14 -1.22 25.99
N ALA A 456 -8.04 -1.15 26.74
CA ALA A 456 -7.77 -0.06 27.67
C ALA A 456 -7.29 1.23 26.97
N GLY A 457 -7.05 1.19 25.66
CA GLY A 457 -6.51 2.29 24.87
C GLY A 457 -5.05 2.62 25.19
N THR A 458 -4.32 1.71 25.85
CA THR A 458 -2.90 1.84 26.19
C THR A 458 -2.02 1.23 25.11
N ASP A 459 -0.81 1.77 24.94
CA ASP A 459 0.20 1.23 24.02
C ASP A 459 1.55 1.13 24.77
N PRO A 460 1.86 -0.04 25.39
CA PRO A 460 3.11 -0.24 26.11
C PRO A 460 4.34 -0.17 25.19
N GLN A 461 4.22 -0.58 23.92
CA GLN A 461 5.31 -0.50 22.95
C GLN A 461 5.69 0.96 22.69
N LEU A 462 4.69 1.80 22.37
CA LEU A 462 4.89 3.24 22.13
C LEU A 462 5.41 3.94 23.38
N SER A 463 4.84 3.64 24.55
CA SER A 463 5.20 4.29 25.82
C SER A 463 6.66 4.01 26.21
N GLU A 464 7.11 2.77 26.15
CA GLU A 464 8.50 2.42 26.49
C GLU A 464 9.48 2.89 25.41
N ALA A 465 9.08 2.88 24.13
CA ALA A 465 9.88 3.46 23.06
C ALA A 465 10.13 4.95 23.28
N VAL A 466 9.09 5.73 23.63
CA VAL A 466 9.23 7.15 23.96
C VAL A 466 10.14 7.36 25.16
N LYS A 467 9.95 6.61 26.24
CA LYS A 467 10.77 6.68 27.45
C LYS A 467 12.25 6.37 27.18
N THR A 468 12.53 5.37 26.34
CA THR A 468 13.89 4.98 25.97
C THR A 468 14.53 6.03 25.05
N MET A 469 13.80 6.45 24.01
CA MET A 469 14.28 7.44 23.05
C MET A 469 14.49 8.82 23.70
N LEU A 470 13.72 9.19 24.71
CA LEU A 470 13.96 10.41 25.51
C LEU A 470 15.34 10.39 26.20
N LYS A 471 15.78 9.25 26.74
CA LYS A 471 17.12 9.11 27.34
C LYS A 471 18.22 9.21 26.28
N ALA A 472 17.96 8.67 25.09
CA ALA A 472 18.87 8.74 23.94
C ALA A 472 18.90 10.12 23.26
N SER A 473 17.85 10.95 23.45
CA SER A 473 17.64 12.25 22.78
C SER A 473 18.60 13.39 23.23
N LYS A 474 19.83 13.07 23.61
CA LYS A 474 20.84 14.07 23.94
C LYS A 474 21.12 14.91 22.70
N PRO A 475 21.06 16.25 22.77
CA PRO A 475 21.45 17.10 21.67
C PRO A 475 22.87 16.76 21.24
N ALA A 476 23.07 16.48 19.94
CA ALA A 476 24.41 16.33 19.41
C ALA A 476 25.11 17.69 19.54
N VAL A 477 26.08 17.79 20.45
CA VAL A 477 26.92 18.99 20.59
C VAL A 477 27.92 18.97 19.46
N LEU A 478 27.71 19.80 18.44
CA LEU A 478 28.73 20.01 17.41
C LEU A 478 29.96 20.65 18.05
N PRO A 479 31.18 20.25 17.66
CA PRO A 479 32.39 20.86 18.21
C PRO A 479 32.39 22.36 17.89
N ALA A 480 32.98 23.16 18.79
CA ALA A 480 33.16 24.57 18.52
C ALA A 480 33.97 24.75 17.23
N ALA A 481 33.51 25.64 16.34
CA ALA A 481 34.25 25.96 15.13
C ALA A 481 35.62 26.52 15.49
N LYS A 482 36.67 25.91 14.96
CA LYS A 482 38.03 26.43 15.08
C LYS A 482 38.29 27.41 13.94
N PRO A 483 38.97 28.55 14.18
CA PRO A 483 39.37 29.43 13.11
C PRO A 483 40.22 28.66 12.11
N ALA A 484 39.99 28.91 10.82
CA ALA A 484 40.85 28.38 9.77
C ALA A 484 42.29 28.93 9.95
N ARG A 485 43.29 28.21 9.43
CA ARG A 485 44.72 28.57 9.47
C ARG A 485 45.05 29.80 8.60
N TYR A 486 44.35 30.90 8.79
CA TYR A 486 44.72 32.20 8.22
C TYR A 486 45.74 32.93 9.09
N ALA A 487 45.93 32.51 10.34
CA ALA A 487 46.87 33.13 11.27
C ALA A 487 48.36 32.80 11.01
N GLU A 488 48.67 31.99 9.99
CA GLU A 488 50.03 31.61 9.59
C GLU A 488 50.42 32.16 8.19
N TYR A 489 49.56 32.97 7.54
CA TYR A 489 49.81 33.59 6.23
C TYR A 489 50.06 35.09 6.32
#